data_AF-A0A1Y0N1P0-F1
#
_entry.id   AF-A0A1Y0N1P0-F1
#
_cell.length_a   1.000
_cell.length_b   1.000
_cell.length_c   1.000
_cell.angle_alpha   90.00
_cell.angle_beta   90.00
_cell.angle_gamma   90.00
#
_symmetry.space_group_name_H-M   'P 1'
#
loop_
_entity.id
_entity.type
_entity.pdbx_description
1 polymer ?
#
loop_
_entity_poly.entity_id
_entity_poly.type
_entity_poly.pdbx_seq_one_letter_code
_entity_poly.pdbx_strand_id
1 'polypeptide(L)'
;MIVKLAETSIKTKFGEFKETLFYNGQKESHALVMGNIEGEENILCRIHSSCIFAHHFNSIECDCREQMEISQQLIQKAGKGIVIWLEQEGKGNGHFALIKSIEHKKKGVPQAEAYEKVGFSKDARDFTVAAEILKALKVKSVKMLTNNPSKVETLTKHGITVTGIQKTEL
;
A
#
# COMPACT_ATOMS: atom_id res chain seq x y z
N MET A 1 2.66 17.67 6.23
CA MET A 1 1.24 17.71 6.63
C MET A 1 0.43 17.27 5.44
N ILE A 2 -0.36 16.21 5.58
CA ILE A 2 -1.23 15.72 4.51
C ILE A 2 -2.54 16.52 4.49
N VAL A 3 -3.05 16.82 3.29
CA VAL A 3 -4.34 17.49 3.07
C VAL A 3 -5.24 16.61 2.21
N LYS A 4 -6.55 16.62 2.51
CA LYS A 4 -7.58 16.02 1.64
C LYS A 4 -7.87 17.00 0.49
N LEU A 5 -7.78 16.52 -0.74
CA LEU A 5 -8.04 17.30 -1.95
C LEU A 5 -9.46 17.09 -2.49
N ALA A 6 -9.89 15.83 -2.60
CA ALA A 6 -11.17 15.48 -3.22
C ALA A 6 -11.69 14.13 -2.69
N GLU A 7 -12.97 13.84 -2.94
CA GLU A 7 -13.57 12.54 -2.67
C GLU A 7 -14.61 12.16 -3.72
N THR A 8 -14.76 10.87 -3.97
CA THR A 8 -15.78 10.32 -4.86
C THR A 8 -16.11 8.89 -4.46
N SER A 9 -17.12 8.29 -5.10
CA SER A 9 -17.39 6.84 -5.02
C SER A 9 -16.98 6.15 -6.31
N ILE A 10 -16.37 4.98 -6.18
CA ILE A 10 -16.02 4.11 -7.31
C ILE A 10 -16.62 2.71 -7.10
N LYS A 11 -17.11 2.12 -8.17
CA LYS A 11 -17.58 0.73 -8.20
C LYS A 11 -16.50 -0.15 -8.78
N THR A 12 -16.11 -1.18 -8.04
CA THR A 12 -15.09 -2.15 -8.44
C THR A 12 -15.69 -3.55 -8.53
N LYS A 13 -14.91 -4.53 -9.01
CA LYS A 13 -15.30 -5.94 -8.93
C LYS A 13 -15.47 -6.45 -7.49
N PHE A 14 -14.99 -5.71 -6.49
CA PHE A 14 -15.04 -6.06 -5.06
C PHE A 14 -16.06 -5.21 -4.28
N GLY A 15 -16.94 -4.49 -4.97
CA GLY A 15 -17.93 -3.62 -4.36
C GLY A 15 -17.60 -2.13 -4.48
N GLU A 16 -18.37 -1.32 -3.77
CA GLU A 16 -18.26 0.13 -3.81
C GLU A 16 -17.28 0.63 -2.73
N PHE A 17 -16.38 1.51 -3.15
CA PHE A 17 -15.44 2.19 -2.27
C PHE A 17 -15.64 3.69 -2.39
N LYS A 18 -15.52 4.39 -1.26
CA LYS A 18 -15.28 5.82 -1.23
C LYS A 18 -13.79 6.04 -1.44
N GLU A 19 -13.43 6.72 -2.51
CA GLU A 19 -12.08 7.19 -2.74
C GLU A 19 -11.91 8.58 -2.11
N THR A 20 -10.81 8.77 -1.39
CA THR A 20 -10.34 10.09 -0.94
C THR A 20 -8.93 10.32 -1.46
N LEU A 21 -8.75 11.43 -2.18
CA LEU A 21 -7.46 11.87 -2.68
C LEU A 21 -6.78 12.76 -1.65
N PHE A 22 -5.55 12.41 -1.29
CA PHE A 22 -4.71 13.16 -0.37
C PHE A 22 -3.45 13.68 -1.06
N TYR A 23 -2.88 14.77 -0.54
CA TYR A 23 -1.63 15.35 -1.03
C TYR A 23 -0.75 15.79 0.14
N ASN A 24 0.55 15.50 0.07
CA ASN A 24 1.50 15.82 1.13
C ASN A 24 2.43 17.01 0.81
N GLY A 25 2.16 17.77 -0.26
CA GLY A 25 3.05 18.82 -0.76
C GLY A 25 4.05 18.34 -1.83
N GLN A 26 4.09 17.04 -2.11
CA GLN A 26 5.00 16.46 -3.11
C GLN A 26 4.28 15.47 -4.04
N LYS A 27 3.46 14.59 -3.47
CA LYS A 27 2.79 13.50 -4.20
C LYS A 27 1.36 13.32 -3.73
N GLU A 28 0.54 12.85 -4.65
CA GLU A 28 -0.81 12.38 -4.35
C GLU A 28 -0.77 10.97 -3.74
N SER A 29 -1.81 10.64 -2.99
CA SER A 29 -2.03 9.32 -2.40
C SER A 29 -3.52 9.07 -2.28
N HIS A 30 -3.94 7.83 -2.51
CA HIS A 30 -5.36 7.49 -2.55
C HIS A 30 -5.71 6.63 -1.33
N ALA A 31 -6.86 6.91 -0.72
CA ALA A 31 -7.48 6.02 0.24
C ALA A 31 -8.81 5.51 -0.31
N LEU A 32 -8.92 4.20 -0.50
CA LEU A 32 -10.16 3.52 -0.83
C LEU A 32 -10.77 2.96 0.45
N VAL A 33 -11.96 3.43 0.82
CA VAL A 33 -12.65 3.06 2.05
C VAL A 33 -13.95 2.33 1.72
N MET A 34 -14.13 1.15 2.29
CA MET A 34 -15.40 0.43 2.27
C MET A 34 -16.06 0.51 3.65
N GLY A 35 -17.37 0.73 3.67
CA GLY A 35 -18.17 0.82 4.89
C GLY A 35 -17.87 2.07 5.73
N ASN A 36 -18.42 2.10 6.94
CA ASN A 36 -18.11 3.14 7.93
C ASN A 36 -16.96 2.67 8.83
N ILE A 37 -15.90 3.47 8.93
CA ILE A 37 -14.64 3.14 9.64
C ILE A 37 -14.25 4.20 10.68
N GLU A 38 -14.92 5.36 10.72
CA GLU A 38 -14.59 6.43 11.66
C GLU A 38 -14.94 5.99 13.09
N GLY A 39 -13.97 6.09 14.01
CA GLY A 39 -14.15 5.70 15.42
C GLY A 39 -14.17 4.19 15.67
N GLU A 40 -14.02 3.37 14.63
CA GLU A 40 -14.01 1.90 14.70
C GLU A 40 -12.61 1.34 14.98
N GLU A 41 -12.58 0.10 15.46
CA GLU A 41 -11.36 -0.65 15.80
C GLU A 41 -11.21 -1.89 14.92
N ASN A 42 -10.00 -2.43 14.84
CA ASN A 42 -9.67 -3.65 14.10
C ASN A 42 -10.03 -3.59 12.61
N ILE A 43 -9.96 -2.41 12.00
CA ILE A 43 -10.29 -2.23 10.58
C ILE A 43 -9.22 -2.88 9.71
N LEU A 44 -9.64 -3.73 8.76
CA LEU A 44 -8.71 -4.31 7.78
C LEU A 44 -8.07 -3.20 6.95
N CYS A 45 -6.74 -3.17 6.91
CA CYS A 45 -5.99 -2.13 6.21
C CYS A 45 -4.89 -2.71 5.33
N ARG A 46 -4.88 -2.33 4.05
CA ARG A 46 -3.81 -2.63 3.10
C ARG A 46 -3.10 -1.34 2.71
N ILE A 47 -1.80 -1.24 3.03
CA ILE A 47 -0.93 -0.24 2.38
C ILE A 47 -0.34 -0.89 1.12
N HIS A 48 -0.65 -0.31 -0.03
CA HIS A 48 -0.23 -0.78 -1.35
C HIS A 48 0.75 0.22 -1.98
N SER A 49 1.94 -0.24 -2.36
CA SER A 49 2.90 0.56 -3.11
C SER A 49 2.69 0.29 -4.61
N SER A 50 2.66 1.34 -5.43
CA SER A 50 2.42 1.20 -6.87
C SER A 50 3.43 0.27 -7.55
N CYS A 51 2.95 -0.41 -8.60
CA CYS A 51 3.77 -1.25 -9.47
C CYS A 51 3.18 -1.21 -10.89
N ILE A 52 3.86 -0.52 -11.79
CA ILE A 52 3.47 -0.30 -13.19
C ILE A 52 3.36 -1.64 -13.91
N PHE A 53 4.36 -2.51 -13.77
CA PHE A 53 4.36 -3.80 -14.45
C PHE A 53 3.12 -4.65 -14.10
N ALA A 54 2.77 -4.74 -12.82
CA ALA A 54 1.64 -5.55 -12.39
C ALA A 54 0.28 -4.92 -12.73
N HIS A 55 0.12 -3.61 -12.46
CA HIS A 55 -1.19 -2.96 -12.53
C HIS A 55 -1.53 -2.38 -13.91
N HIS A 56 -0.52 -1.99 -14.70
CA HIS A 56 -0.72 -1.40 -16.02
C HIS A 56 -0.41 -2.39 -17.14
N PHE A 57 0.62 -3.23 -16.97
CA PHE A 57 1.08 -4.15 -18.03
C PHE A 57 0.78 -5.61 -17.77
N ASN A 58 0.03 -5.92 -16.70
CA ASN A 58 -0.43 -7.26 -16.38
C ASN A 58 0.70 -8.31 -16.20
N SER A 59 1.90 -7.87 -15.82
CA SER A 59 3.04 -8.76 -15.58
C SER A 59 2.74 -9.79 -14.50
N ILE A 60 3.26 -11.00 -14.71
CA ILE A 60 3.20 -12.14 -13.78
C ILE A 60 4.51 -12.34 -13.02
N GLU A 61 5.49 -11.45 -13.17
CA GLU A 61 6.81 -11.56 -12.53
C GLU A 61 6.81 -11.13 -11.06
N CYS A 62 5.66 -10.67 -10.56
CA CYS A 62 5.41 -10.35 -9.16
C CYS A 62 3.93 -10.52 -8.81
N ASP A 63 3.64 -10.65 -7.52
CA ASP A 63 2.31 -10.86 -6.97
C ASP A 63 1.58 -9.55 -6.60
N CYS A 64 2.09 -8.38 -7.02
CA CYS A 64 1.58 -7.09 -6.56
C CYS A 64 0.09 -6.93 -6.88
N ARG A 65 -0.35 -7.23 -8.11
CA ARG A 65 -1.76 -7.17 -8.49
C ARG A 65 -2.60 -8.17 -7.69
N GLU A 66 -2.14 -9.42 -7.54
CA GLU A 66 -2.83 -10.46 -6.78
C GLU A 66 -3.03 -10.05 -5.31
N GLN A 67 -2.00 -9.49 -4.67
CA GLN A 67 -2.12 -9.00 -3.30
C GLN A 67 -3.12 -7.83 -3.17
N MET A 68 -3.23 -6.96 -4.19
CA MET A 68 -4.25 -5.90 -4.24
C MET A 68 -5.65 -6.47 -4.32
N GLU A 69 -5.84 -7.49 -5.17
CA GLU A 69 -7.12 -8.16 -5.36
C GLU A 69 -7.56 -8.92 -4.10
N ILE A 70 -6.69 -9.76 -3.54
CA ILE A 70 -6.97 -10.51 -2.31
C ILE A 70 -7.30 -9.54 -1.16
N SER A 71 -6.59 -8.43 -1.05
CA SER A 71 -6.88 -7.44 -0.01
C SER A 71 -8.28 -6.84 -0.15
N GLN A 72 -8.69 -6.50 -1.37
CA GLN A 72 -10.04 -5.98 -1.62
C GLN A 72 -11.12 -7.04 -1.40
N GLN A 73 -10.88 -8.31 -1.73
CA GLN A 73 -11.80 -9.41 -1.44
C GLN A 73 -11.98 -9.64 0.06
N LEU A 74 -10.90 -9.61 0.83
CA LEU A 74 -10.96 -9.72 2.29
C LEU A 74 -11.72 -8.55 2.91
N ILE A 75 -11.49 -7.33 2.41
CA ILE A 75 -12.23 -6.13 2.83
C ILE A 75 -13.72 -6.25 2.47
N GLN A 76 -14.04 -6.70 1.26
CA GLN A 76 -15.41 -6.97 0.81
C GLN A 76 -16.11 -7.96 1.73
N LYS A 77 -15.46 -9.08 2.05
CA LYS A 77 -16.00 -10.10 2.96
C LYS A 77 -16.23 -9.56 4.37
N ALA A 78 -15.39 -8.64 4.84
CA ALA A 78 -15.55 -7.98 6.14
C ALA A 78 -16.61 -6.87 6.13
N GLY A 79 -16.99 -6.36 4.95
CA GLY A 79 -17.93 -5.23 4.78
C GLY A 79 -17.37 -3.86 5.17
N LYS A 80 -16.17 -3.81 5.76
CA LYS A 80 -15.46 -2.58 6.12
C LYS A 80 -13.95 -2.73 6.02
N GLY A 81 -13.26 -1.71 5.52
CA GLY A 81 -11.81 -1.76 5.36
C GLY A 81 -11.24 -0.61 4.54
N ILE A 82 -9.92 -0.54 4.51
CA ILE A 82 -9.16 0.55 3.90
C ILE A 82 -8.06 -0.02 2.99
N VAL A 83 -7.93 0.52 1.79
CA VAL A 83 -6.72 0.38 0.97
C VAL A 83 -6.08 1.75 0.78
N ILE A 84 -4.82 1.90 1.14
CA ILE A 84 -4.02 3.10 0.90
C ILE A 84 -3.08 2.81 -0.26
N TRP A 85 -3.21 3.54 -1.36
CA TRP A 85 -2.31 3.46 -2.51
C TRP A 85 -1.27 4.58 -2.45
N LEU A 86 0.01 4.18 -2.50
CA LEU A 86 1.16 5.09 -2.47
C LEU A 86 1.98 4.94 -3.76
N GLU A 87 2.34 6.07 -4.37
CA GLU A 87 3.20 6.10 -5.56
C GLU A 87 4.68 5.84 -5.24
N GLN A 88 5.00 4.55 -5.08
CA GLN A 88 6.27 4.03 -4.57
C GLN A 88 6.80 2.84 -5.38
N GLU A 89 6.78 2.98 -6.71
CA GLU A 89 7.37 2.03 -7.65
C GLU A 89 8.81 1.64 -7.27
N GLY A 90 9.18 0.39 -7.56
CA GLY A 90 10.56 -0.09 -7.40
C GLY A 90 11.04 -0.08 -5.95
N LYS A 91 10.14 -0.35 -4.99
CA LYS A 91 10.39 -0.14 -3.55
C LYS A 91 10.82 1.30 -3.23
N GLY A 92 10.15 2.28 -3.82
CA GLY A 92 10.46 3.70 -3.63
C GLY A 92 11.67 4.21 -4.42
N ASN A 93 12.46 3.34 -5.06
CA ASN A 93 13.58 3.76 -5.91
C ASN A 93 13.14 4.23 -7.32
N GLY A 94 11.86 4.03 -7.67
CA GLY A 94 11.30 4.40 -8.95
C GLY A 94 11.52 3.36 -10.06
N HIS A 95 10.84 3.57 -11.18
CA HIS A 95 10.80 2.60 -12.29
C HIS A 95 12.15 2.43 -13.00
N PHE A 96 12.94 3.51 -13.09
CA PHE A 96 14.27 3.47 -13.69
C PHE A 96 15.20 2.51 -12.93
N ALA A 97 15.22 2.59 -11.60
CA ALA A 97 16.01 1.69 -10.76
C ALA A 97 15.56 0.24 -10.91
N LEU A 98 14.24 0.02 -10.99
CA LEU A 98 13.67 -1.31 -11.25
C LEU A 98 14.24 -1.87 -12.57
N ILE A 99 14.11 -1.15 -13.68
CA ILE A 99 14.61 -1.61 -14.99
C ILE A 99 16.12 -1.88 -14.95
N LYS A 100 16.92 -0.97 -14.37
CA LYS A 100 18.37 -1.16 -14.25
C LYS A 100 18.74 -2.42 -13.46
N SER A 101 17.97 -2.75 -12.44
CA SER A 101 18.23 -3.93 -11.58
C SER A 101 17.89 -5.28 -12.25
N ILE A 102 17.12 -5.30 -13.35
CA ILE A 102 16.61 -6.53 -13.97
C ILE A 102 17.75 -7.47 -14.40
N GLU A 103 18.86 -6.93 -14.91
CA GLU A 103 19.99 -7.78 -15.33
C GLU A 103 20.55 -8.60 -14.17
N HIS A 104 20.65 -8.00 -12.98
CA HIS A 104 21.07 -8.72 -11.77
C HIS A 104 20.00 -9.71 -11.31
N LYS A 105 18.72 -9.34 -11.39
CA LYS A 105 17.61 -10.25 -11.05
C LYS A 105 17.63 -11.50 -11.94
N LYS A 106 17.87 -11.35 -13.24
CA LYS A 106 18.02 -12.47 -14.21
C LYS A 106 19.20 -13.38 -13.88
N LYS A 107 20.22 -12.87 -13.19
CA LYS A 107 21.35 -13.65 -12.66
C LYS A 107 21.05 -14.30 -11.30
N GLY A 108 19.80 -14.29 -10.83
CA GLY A 108 19.37 -14.90 -9.58
C GLY A 108 19.59 -14.04 -8.33
N VAL A 109 20.03 -12.79 -8.48
CA VAL A 109 20.26 -11.88 -7.34
C VAL A 109 18.90 -11.46 -6.77
N PRO A 110 18.69 -11.55 -5.44
CA PRO A 110 17.48 -11.04 -4.80
C PRO A 110 17.24 -9.57 -5.15
N GLN A 111 15.98 -9.20 -5.38
CA GLN A 111 15.62 -7.86 -5.87
C GLN A 111 16.19 -6.72 -5.01
N ALA A 112 16.24 -6.89 -3.68
CA ALA A 112 16.79 -5.89 -2.78
C ALA A 112 18.29 -5.62 -3.04
N GLU A 113 19.06 -6.69 -3.24
CA GLU A 113 20.50 -6.61 -3.53
C GLU A 113 20.76 -6.15 -4.97
N ALA A 114 19.86 -6.49 -5.90
CA ALA A 114 19.92 -6.02 -7.28
C ALA A 114 19.84 -4.49 -7.37
N TYR A 115 19.08 -3.83 -6.47
CA TYR A 115 19.05 -2.37 -6.38
C TYR A 115 20.39 -1.78 -5.94
N GLU A 116 21.03 -2.35 -4.93
CA GLU A 116 22.34 -1.87 -4.45
C GLU A 116 23.42 -1.97 -5.53
N LYS A 117 23.41 -3.06 -6.30
CA LYS A 117 24.36 -3.24 -7.42
C LYS A 117 24.25 -2.17 -8.49
N VAL A 118 23.11 -1.49 -8.59
CA VAL A 118 22.88 -0.38 -9.54
C VAL A 118 22.82 0.99 -8.85
N GLY A 119 23.26 1.08 -7.59
CA GLY A 119 23.45 2.34 -6.87
C GLY A 119 22.22 2.85 -6.10
N PHE A 120 21.23 2.00 -5.82
CA PHE A 120 19.99 2.36 -5.13
C PHE A 120 19.82 1.64 -3.79
N SER A 121 18.87 2.10 -2.97
CA SER A 121 18.60 1.49 -1.66
C SER A 121 17.88 0.15 -1.80
N LYS A 122 18.13 -0.80 -0.87
CA LYS A 122 17.37 -2.07 -0.80
C LYS A 122 15.85 -1.85 -0.72
N ASP A 123 15.45 -0.81 -0.01
CA ASP A 123 14.08 -0.35 0.18
C ASP A 123 14.10 1.14 0.52
N ALA A 124 13.57 1.99 -0.35
CA ALA A 124 13.48 3.44 -0.17
C ALA A 124 12.04 3.89 0.13
N ARG A 125 11.14 2.95 0.50
CA ARG A 125 9.75 3.30 0.81
C ARG A 125 9.64 4.01 2.14
N ASP A 126 8.71 4.96 2.18
CA ASP A 126 8.31 5.67 3.38
C ASP A 126 6.80 5.49 3.62
N PHE A 127 6.43 4.90 4.76
CA PHE A 127 5.03 4.65 5.11
C PHE A 127 4.45 5.69 6.07
N THR A 128 5.19 6.77 6.36
CA THR A 128 4.74 7.88 7.22
C THR A 128 3.45 8.50 6.69
N VAL A 129 3.35 8.71 5.38
CA VAL A 129 2.14 9.24 4.72
C VAL A 129 0.92 8.35 4.98
N ALA A 130 1.08 7.02 5.02
CA ALA A 130 -0.03 6.13 5.33
C ALA A 130 -0.52 6.30 6.78
N ALA A 131 0.38 6.54 7.73
CA ALA A 131 0.00 6.85 9.11
C ALA A 131 -0.77 8.18 9.20
N GLU A 132 -0.34 9.21 8.46
CA GLU A 132 -1.06 10.48 8.39
C GLU A 132 -2.46 10.32 7.79
N ILE A 133 -2.59 9.54 6.70
CA ILE A 133 -3.90 9.19 6.10
C ILE A 133 -4.80 8.49 7.12
N LEU A 134 -4.30 7.47 7.82
CA LEU A 134 -5.10 6.73 8.81
C LEU A 134 -5.59 7.63 9.96
N LYS A 135 -4.77 8.59 10.41
CA LYS A 135 -5.21 9.60 11.38
C LYS A 135 -6.30 10.51 10.81
N ALA A 136 -6.15 10.96 9.57
CA ALA A 136 -7.14 11.80 8.90
C ALA A 136 -8.48 11.06 8.70
N LEU A 137 -8.43 9.75 8.49
CA LEU A 137 -9.58 8.85 8.42
C LEU A 137 -10.18 8.50 9.80
N LYS A 138 -9.51 8.87 10.89
CA LYS A 138 -9.99 8.74 12.28
C LYS A 138 -10.39 7.30 12.68
N VAL A 139 -9.70 6.32 12.15
CA VAL A 139 -9.78 4.93 12.63
C VAL A 139 -9.02 4.80 13.96
N LYS A 140 -9.58 4.07 14.94
CA LYS A 140 -8.92 3.86 16.24
C LYS A 140 -7.81 2.82 16.16
N SER A 141 -8.02 1.76 15.38
CA SER A 141 -7.01 0.72 15.18
C SER A 141 -7.21 -0.08 13.90
N VAL A 142 -6.11 -0.62 13.37
CA VAL A 142 -6.10 -1.39 12.12
C VAL A 142 -5.50 -2.78 12.30
N LYS A 143 -6.04 -3.74 11.54
CA LYS A 143 -5.42 -5.06 11.33
C LYS A 143 -4.80 -5.07 9.92
N MET A 144 -3.49 -5.22 9.85
CA MET A 144 -2.73 -4.99 8.62
C MET A 144 -2.71 -6.22 7.71
N LEU A 145 -3.09 -6.02 6.45
CA LEU A 145 -3.00 -7.01 5.36
C LEU A 145 -1.61 -6.93 4.70
N THR A 146 -0.60 -7.51 5.34
CA THR A 146 0.78 -7.41 4.86
C THR A 146 1.70 -8.53 5.34
N ASN A 147 2.71 -8.87 4.54
CA ASN A 147 3.84 -9.71 4.95
C ASN A 147 5.10 -8.88 5.27
N ASN A 148 5.02 -7.54 5.23
CA ASN A 148 6.17 -6.67 5.45
C ASN A 148 6.15 -6.07 6.88
N PRO A 149 7.04 -6.49 7.79
CA PRO A 149 7.07 -5.97 9.16
C PRO A 149 7.39 -4.47 9.23
N SER A 150 8.14 -3.90 8.27
CA SER A 150 8.51 -2.48 8.30
C SER A 150 7.31 -1.53 8.20
N LYS A 151 6.22 -1.98 7.55
CA LYS A 151 4.96 -1.22 7.50
C LYS A 151 4.36 -1.09 8.89
N VAL A 152 4.29 -2.19 9.64
CA VAL A 152 3.73 -2.21 10.99
C VAL A 152 4.55 -1.33 11.91
N GLU A 153 5.88 -1.49 11.89
CA GLU A 153 6.78 -0.67 12.70
C GLU A 153 6.61 0.83 12.43
N THR A 154 6.56 1.22 11.15
CA THR A 154 6.39 2.63 10.77
C THR A 154 5.07 3.19 11.27
N LEU A 155 3.96 2.44 11.12
CA LEU A 155 2.65 2.87 11.59
C LEU A 155 2.61 3.02 13.12
N THR A 156 3.13 2.04 13.85
CA THR A 156 3.16 2.07 15.32
C THR A 156 4.02 3.23 15.84
N LYS A 157 5.19 3.48 15.24
CA LYS A 157 6.04 4.64 15.57
C LYS A 157 5.32 5.98 15.37
N HIS A 158 4.40 6.04 14.42
CA HIS A 158 3.59 7.23 14.15
C HIS A 158 2.26 7.24 14.93
N GLY A 159 2.08 6.39 15.93
CA GLY A 159 0.92 6.41 16.83
C GLY A 159 -0.35 5.77 16.27
N ILE A 160 -0.23 4.92 15.25
CA ILE A 160 -1.34 4.07 14.80
C ILE A 160 -1.34 2.78 15.61
N THR A 161 -2.48 2.45 16.21
CA THR A 161 -2.69 1.17 16.88
C THR A 161 -2.84 0.06 15.83
N VAL A 162 -1.84 -0.82 15.74
CA VAL A 162 -1.89 -2.02 14.89
C VAL A 162 -2.19 -3.22 15.77
N THR A 163 -3.36 -3.82 15.61
CA THR A 163 -3.83 -4.92 16.49
C THR A 163 -3.38 -6.30 16.04
N GLY A 164 -2.89 -6.41 14.81
CA GLY A 164 -2.33 -7.64 14.29
C GLY A 164 -2.02 -7.56 12.81
N ILE A 165 -1.46 -8.66 12.31
CA ILE A 165 -1.16 -8.86 10.90
C ILE A 165 -1.99 -10.04 10.40
N GLN A 166 -2.48 -9.93 9.17
CA GLN A 166 -3.09 -11.02 8.43
C GLN A 166 -2.40 -11.11 7.07
N LYS A 167 -2.06 -12.34 6.67
CA LYS A 167 -1.48 -12.60 5.35
C LYS A 167 -2.50 -12.25 4.26
N THR A 168 -2.01 -11.79 3.12
CA THR A 168 -2.83 -11.59 1.91
C THR A 168 -2.96 -12.89 1.14
N GLU A 169 -3.58 -13.87 1.78
CA GLU A 169 -3.93 -15.20 1.27
C GLU A 169 -5.42 -15.42 1.62
N LEU A 170 -6.16 -16.15 0.78
CA LEU A 170 -7.58 -16.46 0.99
C LEU A 170 -7.76 -17.73 1.83
#